data_AF-A0A1M5URJ1-F1
#
_entry.id   AF-A0A1M5URJ1-F1
#
_cell.length_a   1.000
_cell.length_b   1.000
_cell.length_c   1.000
_cell.angle_alpha   90.00
_cell.angle_beta   90.00
_cell.angle_gamma   90.00
#
_symmetry.space_group_name_H-M   'P 1'
#
loop_
_entity.id
_entity.type
_entity.pdbx_description
1 polymer ?
#
loop_
_entity_poly.entity_id
_entity_poly.type
_entity_poly.pdbx_seq_one_letter_code
_entity_poly.pdbx_strand_id
1 'polypeptide(L)'
;MKRIVPLALLGAVLLLLACAHSYKYKNEAAFKGKTGVVGVFRQAAFYCSEATPHYAQIGDSTIVVKPTWSEEQDNFFFAELKSGPATLYSYSYNCGENENKFALDTTSENKGPSGIVIPESGLCKIVISFVQGDRLFDHNDALIEEEFKKAEIALDPSKIPYCEVLKTDGSKVSFANRDSLLAENYKAAVEAAKNGSCEDIRPLVSLDTNSDKVTWNAEKDKALMIAAHSTPDQFENGAPYTVTKDMRVFSDKEFLEWYKMNSKGVRNWPLRLRQLLGLPREENITHFTMFWVSPKDMIRPAYIPDVTSSEMTCRFNEEDDSQLDSLGMWLRNWFDNTWSASYKSEGGYPWTRLGYTYDWGSSGDKYGLSEFLVREESQVTVQTTKDLKAFVRWMGDRR
;
A
#
# COMPACT_ATOMS: atom_id res chain seq x y z
N MET A 1 37.14 -43.92 54.14
CA MET A 1 35.84 -44.16 53.45
C MET A 1 34.88 -43.06 53.83
N LYS A 2 34.53 -42.16 52.90
CA LYS A 2 33.24 -41.46 52.85
C LYS A 2 33.09 -40.88 51.44
N ARG A 3 31.96 -41.23 50.83
CA ARG A 3 31.64 -41.13 49.41
C ARG A 3 31.44 -39.68 48.99
N ILE A 4 31.96 -39.34 47.82
CA ILE A 4 31.56 -38.18 47.03
C ILE A 4 30.19 -38.50 46.43
N VAL A 5 29.21 -37.62 46.68
CA VAL A 5 27.92 -37.60 45.96
C VAL A 5 27.90 -36.30 45.16
N PRO A 6 27.64 -36.33 43.84
CA PRO A 6 27.55 -35.11 43.05
C PRO A 6 26.16 -34.49 43.26
N LEU A 7 26.13 -33.19 43.57
CA LEU A 7 24.93 -32.38 43.60
C LEU A 7 24.54 -32.09 42.13
N ALA A 8 23.44 -32.69 41.68
CA ALA A 8 22.92 -32.50 40.34
C ALA A 8 22.48 -31.04 40.13
N LEU A 9 22.91 -30.45 39.01
CA LEU A 9 22.41 -29.18 38.49
C LEU A 9 20.88 -29.26 38.32
N LEU A 10 20.13 -28.47 39.09
CA LEU A 10 18.82 -27.99 38.65
C LEU A 10 19.05 -26.79 37.74
N GLY A 11 19.22 -27.07 36.45
CA GLY A 11 19.19 -26.08 35.38
C GLY A 11 18.38 -26.64 34.22
N ALA A 12 17.59 -25.77 33.59
CA ALA A 12 16.74 -26.02 32.41
C ALA A 12 15.34 -26.61 32.67
N VAL A 13 14.43 -25.76 33.15
CA VAL A 13 13.00 -25.81 32.76
C VAL A 13 12.53 -24.39 32.46
N LEU A 14 12.92 -23.83 31.32
CA LEU A 14 12.31 -22.58 30.81
C LEU A 14 12.37 -22.41 29.28
N LEU A 15 12.95 -23.36 28.54
CA LEU A 15 13.14 -23.26 27.08
C LEU A 15 12.09 -24.01 26.22
N LEU A 16 11.09 -24.67 26.82
CA LEU A 16 10.11 -25.51 26.09
C LEU A 16 8.70 -24.91 25.94
N LEU A 17 8.39 -23.76 26.57
CA LEU A 17 7.05 -23.15 26.53
C LEU A 17 6.83 -22.17 25.36
N ALA A 18 7.91 -21.68 24.73
CA ALA A 18 7.85 -20.59 23.77
C ALA A 18 7.48 -21.02 22.33
N CYS A 19 8.02 -22.14 21.83
CA CYS A 19 7.62 -22.70 20.53
C CYS A 19 6.18 -23.26 20.49
N ALA A 20 5.58 -23.52 21.65
CA ALA A 20 4.23 -24.05 21.75
C ALA A 20 3.13 -23.03 21.44
N HIS A 21 3.42 -21.71 21.54
CA HIS A 21 2.40 -20.66 21.44
C HIS A 21 1.97 -20.33 20.01
N SER A 22 2.87 -20.38 19.01
CA SER A 22 2.46 -20.26 17.60
C SER A 22 1.72 -21.51 17.12
N TYR A 23 2.15 -22.69 17.56
CA TYR A 23 1.49 -23.97 17.23
C TYR A 23 0.07 -24.07 17.82
N LYS A 24 -0.17 -23.43 18.97
CA LYS A 24 -1.48 -23.38 19.63
C LYS A 24 -2.56 -22.83 18.71
N TYR A 25 -2.26 -21.78 17.95
CA TYR A 25 -3.24 -21.08 17.11
C TYR A 25 -3.46 -21.72 15.74
N LYS A 26 -2.65 -22.74 15.38
CA LYS A 26 -2.89 -23.60 14.21
C LYS A 26 -4.06 -24.58 14.42
N ASN A 27 -4.68 -24.59 15.59
CA ASN A 27 -5.82 -25.45 15.92
C ASN A 27 -7.05 -24.61 16.29
N GLU A 28 -8.16 -24.82 15.61
CA GLU A 28 -9.45 -24.13 15.88
C GLU A 28 -9.92 -24.28 17.34
N ALA A 29 -9.57 -25.38 18.00
CA ALA A 29 -9.90 -25.62 19.42
C ALA A 29 -9.33 -24.53 20.35
N ALA A 30 -8.29 -23.81 19.92
CA ALA A 30 -7.73 -22.71 20.68
C ALA A 30 -8.67 -21.49 20.80
N PHE A 31 -9.70 -21.43 19.95
CA PHE A 31 -10.64 -20.31 19.83
C PHE A 31 -12.09 -20.68 20.17
N LYS A 32 -12.44 -21.96 20.07
CA LYS A 32 -13.82 -22.45 20.23
C LYS A 32 -14.38 -22.09 21.61
N GLY A 33 -15.55 -21.44 21.61
CA GLY A 33 -16.29 -21.08 22.84
C GLY A 33 -15.71 -19.89 23.61
N LYS A 34 -14.72 -19.20 23.05
CA LYS A 34 -14.06 -18.06 23.69
C LYS A 34 -14.67 -16.74 23.25
N THR A 35 -14.62 -15.78 24.17
CA THR A 35 -15.01 -14.40 23.92
C THR A 35 -13.79 -13.49 24.03
N GLY A 36 -13.60 -12.60 23.06
CA GLY A 36 -12.43 -11.73 23.06
C GLY A 36 -12.12 -11.08 21.72
N VAL A 37 -10.84 -10.75 21.56
CA VAL A 37 -10.30 -10.04 20.39
C VAL A 37 -9.18 -10.84 19.74
N VAL A 38 -9.20 -10.89 18.41
CA VAL A 38 -8.08 -11.33 17.57
C VAL A 38 -7.64 -10.17 16.69
N GLY A 39 -6.40 -10.18 16.21
CA GLY A 39 -6.00 -9.07 15.37
C GLY A 39 -4.53 -9.02 15.01
N VAL A 40 -4.17 -7.90 14.41
CA VAL A 40 -2.78 -7.57 14.09
C VAL A 40 -2.36 -6.38 14.93
N PHE A 41 -1.25 -6.53 15.63
CA PHE A 41 -0.56 -5.46 16.32
C PHE A 41 0.61 -4.96 15.49
N ARG A 42 0.57 -3.67 15.15
CA ARG A 42 1.67 -2.98 14.46
C ARG A 42 2.49 -2.21 15.47
N GLN A 43 3.72 -2.69 15.71
CA GLN A 43 4.65 -2.01 16.61
C GLN A 43 5.04 -0.64 16.05
N ALA A 44 5.51 0.29 16.88
CA ALA A 44 6.02 1.56 16.36
C ALA A 44 7.35 1.32 15.61
N ALA A 45 7.49 1.89 14.40
CA ALA A 45 8.76 1.82 13.66
C ALA A 45 9.89 2.38 14.53
N PHE A 46 11.08 1.78 14.46
CA PHE A 46 12.31 2.17 15.19
C PHE A 46 12.45 1.70 16.64
N TYR A 47 11.60 0.79 17.14
CA TYR A 47 11.71 0.34 18.53
C TYR A 47 12.11 -1.13 18.63
N CYS A 48 13.30 -1.33 19.21
CA CYS A 48 13.96 -2.56 19.61
C CYS A 48 13.74 -3.82 18.75
N SER A 49 14.81 -4.23 18.06
CA SER A 49 14.86 -5.47 17.26
C SER A 49 14.98 -6.74 18.10
N GLU A 50 14.91 -6.66 19.43
CA GLU A 50 15.08 -7.82 20.30
C GLU A 50 13.80 -8.66 20.38
N ALA A 51 14.00 -9.98 20.46
CA ALA A 51 13.02 -11.05 20.69
C ALA A 51 12.35 -10.96 22.08
N THR A 52 11.73 -9.82 22.39
CA THR A 52 11.07 -9.52 23.67
C THR A 52 9.56 -9.36 23.49
N PRO A 53 8.76 -9.75 24.50
CA PRO A 53 7.31 -9.63 24.40
C PRO A 53 6.90 -8.17 24.57
N HIS A 54 5.90 -7.74 23.81
CA HIS A 54 5.26 -6.45 24.04
C HIS A 54 3.84 -6.64 24.56
N TYR A 55 3.40 -5.69 25.38
CA TYR A 55 2.15 -5.77 26.12
C TYR A 55 1.25 -4.58 25.84
N ALA A 56 -0.05 -4.81 25.88
CA ALA A 56 -1.06 -3.76 25.87
C ALA A 56 -2.02 -3.94 27.05
N GLN A 57 -2.39 -2.83 27.69
CA GLN A 57 -3.44 -2.81 28.71
C GLN A 57 -4.77 -2.47 28.05
N ILE A 58 -5.67 -3.47 27.95
CA ILE A 58 -7.00 -3.35 27.35
C ILE A 58 -8.05 -3.71 28.39
N GLY A 59 -8.86 -2.74 28.79
CA GLY A 59 -9.73 -2.84 29.95
C GLY A 59 -8.92 -3.16 31.20
N ASP A 60 -9.35 -4.19 31.93
CA ASP A 60 -8.68 -4.67 33.14
C ASP A 60 -7.54 -5.66 32.85
N SER A 61 -7.32 -6.02 31.58
CA SER A 61 -6.37 -7.07 31.19
C SER A 61 -5.09 -6.51 30.56
N THR A 62 -3.94 -7.04 30.97
CA THR A 62 -2.68 -6.91 30.23
C THR A 62 -2.57 -8.08 29.26
N ILE A 63 -2.44 -7.81 27.96
CA ILE A 63 -2.38 -8.81 26.90
C ILE A 63 -1.03 -8.77 26.18
N VAL A 64 -0.58 -9.91 25.64
CA VAL A 64 0.59 -9.97 24.77
C VAL A 64 0.17 -9.61 23.35
N VAL A 65 0.77 -8.56 22.80
CA VAL A 65 0.47 -8.07 21.44
C VAL A 65 1.60 -8.34 20.44
N LYS A 66 2.82 -8.54 20.95
CA LYS A 66 3.95 -9.09 20.19
C LYS A 66 4.58 -10.20 21.02
N PRO A 67 4.72 -11.41 20.48
CA PRO A 67 5.33 -12.51 21.20
C PRO A 67 6.86 -12.40 21.21
N THR A 68 7.51 -13.09 22.14
CA THR A 68 8.98 -13.10 22.26
C THR A 68 9.71 -13.63 21.03
N TRP A 69 9.06 -14.38 20.15
CA TRP A 69 9.70 -15.03 19.01
C TRP A 69 9.58 -14.22 17.71
N SER A 70 8.89 -13.09 17.72
CA SER A 70 8.70 -12.28 16.52
C SER A 70 9.57 -11.04 16.56
N GLU A 71 10.30 -10.80 15.48
CA GLU A 71 11.00 -9.54 15.20
C GLU A 71 10.21 -8.68 14.19
N GLU A 72 9.06 -9.16 13.76
CA GLU A 72 8.24 -8.58 12.70
C GLU A 72 7.58 -7.28 13.14
N GLN A 73 7.36 -6.43 12.15
CA GLN A 73 6.67 -5.16 12.33
C GLN A 73 5.19 -5.34 12.71
N ASP A 74 4.54 -6.32 12.09
CA ASP A 74 3.14 -6.66 12.25
C ASP A 74 3.05 -8.05 12.89
N ASN A 75 2.15 -8.22 13.86
CA ASN A 75 2.11 -9.40 14.71
C ASN A 75 0.68 -9.85 14.98
N PHE A 76 0.38 -11.13 14.77
CA PHE A 76 -0.87 -11.71 15.26
C PHE A 76 -0.94 -11.63 16.79
N PHE A 77 -2.11 -11.27 17.31
CA PHE A 77 -2.44 -11.41 18.73
C PHE A 77 -3.84 -11.98 18.93
N PHE A 78 -4.02 -12.64 20.07
CA PHE A 78 -5.31 -13.11 20.56
C PHE A 78 -5.40 -12.90 22.07
N ALA A 79 -6.52 -12.35 22.53
CA ALA A 79 -6.82 -12.20 23.94
C ALA A 79 -8.27 -12.54 24.25
N GLU A 80 -8.46 -13.38 25.28
CA GLU A 80 -9.76 -13.59 25.91
C GLU A 80 -10.05 -12.41 26.84
N LEU A 81 -11.16 -11.73 26.61
CA LEU A 81 -11.54 -10.53 27.34
C LEU A 81 -13.01 -10.62 27.74
N LYS A 82 -13.35 -9.95 28.85
CA LYS A 82 -14.76 -9.81 29.27
C LYS A 82 -15.51 -9.02 28.19
N SER A 83 -16.77 -9.42 27.94
CA SER A 83 -17.64 -8.69 27.03
C SER A 83 -17.90 -7.25 27.51
N GLY A 84 -18.16 -6.37 26.55
CA GLY A 84 -18.40 -4.95 26.80
C GLY A 84 -17.22 -4.03 26.43
N PRO A 85 -17.33 -2.73 26.76
CA PRO A 85 -16.30 -1.74 26.46
C PRO A 85 -14.96 -2.04 27.14
N ALA A 86 -13.87 -1.97 26.38
CA ALA A 86 -12.51 -2.17 26.86
C ALA A 86 -11.58 -1.08 26.31
N THR A 87 -11.20 -0.14 27.19
CA THR A 87 -10.29 0.96 26.89
C THR A 87 -8.85 0.45 26.73
N LEU A 88 -8.16 0.86 25.67
CA LEU A 88 -6.72 0.67 25.54
C LEU A 88 -6.04 1.81 26.33
N TYR A 89 -5.40 1.47 27.44
CA TYR A 89 -4.75 2.46 28.33
C TYR A 89 -3.28 2.67 28.00
N SER A 90 -2.57 1.60 27.66
CA SER A 90 -1.15 1.70 27.40
C SER A 90 -0.61 0.56 26.56
N TYR A 91 0.55 0.81 25.97
CA TYR A 91 1.40 -0.17 25.33
C TYR A 91 2.79 -0.11 25.97
N SER A 92 3.40 -1.25 26.27
CA SER A 92 4.72 -1.33 26.89
C SER A 92 5.58 -2.46 26.33
N TYR A 93 6.90 -2.26 26.39
CA TYR A 93 7.90 -3.25 26.00
C TYR A 93 9.24 -2.91 26.65
N ASN A 94 10.14 -3.88 26.67
CA ASN A 94 11.51 -3.70 27.13
C ASN A 94 12.45 -3.59 25.94
N CYS A 95 13.49 -2.77 26.09
CA CYS A 95 14.56 -2.63 25.13
C CYS A 95 15.90 -2.65 25.86
N GLY A 96 16.56 -3.82 25.87
CA GLY A 96 17.61 -4.10 26.85
C GLY A 96 17.08 -3.95 28.28
N GLU A 97 17.74 -3.13 29.09
CA GLU A 97 17.36 -2.84 30.48
C GLU A 97 16.28 -1.74 30.60
N ASN A 98 15.91 -1.08 29.50
CA ASN A 98 14.98 0.03 29.53
C ASN A 98 13.53 -0.44 29.37
N GLU A 99 12.69 -0.16 30.36
CA GLU A 99 11.24 -0.31 30.26
C GLU A 99 10.64 0.91 29.53
N ASN A 100 9.89 0.66 28.46
CA ASN A 100 9.20 1.68 27.69
C ASN A 100 7.69 1.52 27.85
N LYS A 101 6.99 2.63 28.10
CA LYS A 101 5.54 2.64 28.24
C LYS A 101 4.93 3.87 27.58
N PHE A 102 4.00 3.62 26.68
CA PHE A 102 3.17 4.61 26.02
C PHE A 102 1.81 4.61 26.70
N ALA A 103 1.54 5.62 27.52
CA ALA A 103 0.20 5.84 28.05
C ALA A 103 -0.63 6.64 27.03
N LEU A 104 -1.82 6.14 26.72
CA LEU A 104 -2.75 6.87 25.89
C LEU A 104 -3.49 7.91 26.74
N ASP A 105 -3.67 9.09 26.17
CA ASP A 105 -4.56 10.07 26.76
C ASP A 105 -6.00 9.60 26.58
N THR A 106 -6.55 8.99 27.63
CA THR A 106 -7.94 8.53 27.69
C THR A 106 -8.83 9.50 28.48
N THR A 107 -8.46 10.78 28.54
CA THR A 107 -9.29 11.83 29.15
C THR A 107 -10.36 12.30 28.17
N SER A 108 -11.48 12.82 28.68
CA SER A 108 -12.57 13.35 27.85
C SER A 108 -12.16 14.55 26.97
N GLU A 109 -10.98 15.14 27.20
CA GLU A 109 -10.40 16.18 26.35
C GLU A 109 -9.88 15.63 25.01
N ASN A 110 -9.45 14.36 24.99
CA ASN A 110 -9.11 13.65 23.77
C ASN A 110 -10.39 13.15 23.08
N LYS A 111 -10.62 13.59 21.84
CA LYS A 111 -11.76 13.14 21.01
C LYS A 111 -11.40 11.96 20.09
N GLY A 112 -10.22 11.38 20.28
CA GLY A 112 -9.71 10.26 19.49
C GLY A 112 -10.27 8.90 19.90
N PRO A 113 -10.02 7.86 19.09
CA PRO A 113 -10.29 6.48 19.48
C PRO A 113 -9.50 6.09 20.74
N SER A 114 -10.14 5.36 21.66
CA SER A 114 -9.50 4.96 22.92
C SER A 114 -9.80 3.52 23.35
N GLY A 115 -10.74 2.82 22.71
CA GLY A 115 -11.09 1.47 23.13
C GLY A 115 -11.92 0.71 22.12
N ILE A 116 -12.20 -0.55 22.42
CA ILE A 116 -13.01 -1.45 21.60
C ILE A 116 -14.18 -2.03 22.40
N VAL A 117 -15.20 -2.55 21.73
CA VAL A 117 -16.28 -3.32 22.36
C VAL A 117 -16.07 -4.80 22.09
N ILE A 118 -15.87 -5.56 23.15
CA ILE A 118 -15.78 -7.02 23.08
C ILE A 118 -17.20 -7.59 22.98
N PRO A 119 -17.49 -8.48 22.02
CA PRO A 119 -18.84 -9.00 21.80
C PRO A 119 -19.34 -9.81 23.01
N GLU A 120 -20.66 -9.97 23.14
CA GLU A 120 -21.26 -10.81 24.19
C GLU A 120 -20.80 -12.28 24.07
N SER A 121 -20.63 -12.75 22.83
CA SER A 121 -20.14 -14.09 22.52
C SER A 121 -19.26 -14.09 21.28
N GLY A 122 -18.19 -14.88 21.30
CA GLY A 122 -17.31 -15.06 20.14
C GLY A 122 -16.23 -13.99 20.04
N LEU A 123 -15.60 -13.92 18.86
CA LEU A 123 -14.43 -13.07 18.63
C LEU A 123 -14.80 -11.90 17.74
N CYS A 124 -14.12 -10.77 17.95
CA CYS A 124 -14.04 -9.69 16.98
C CYS A 124 -12.59 -9.47 16.55
N LYS A 125 -12.39 -8.95 15.33
CA LYS A 125 -11.07 -8.66 14.76
C LYS A 125 -10.74 -7.18 14.75
N ILE A 126 -9.46 -6.81 14.87
CA ILE A 126 -9.02 -5.41 14.77
C ILE A 126 -7.54 -5.31 14.42
N VAL A 127 -7.11 -4.16 13.88
CA VAL A 127 -5.70 -3.78 13.82
C VAL A 127 -5.43 -2.71 14.87
N ILE A 128 -4.39 -2.88 15.70
CA ILE A 128 -3.94 -1.89 16.69
C ILE A 128 -2.57 -1.36 16.26
N SER A 129 -2.41 -0.04 16.17
CA SER A 129 -1.15 0.58 15.74
C SER A 129 -0.74 1.79 16.60
N PHE A 130 0.54 1.83 16.98
CA PHE A 130 1.14 2.94 17.73
C PHE A 130 2.07 3.82 16.87
N VAL A 131 1.99 3.72 15.53
CA VAL A 131 2.80 4.51 14.59
C VAL A 131 2.23 5.94 14.50
N GLN A 132 2.69 6.82 15.38
CA GLN A 132 2.50 8.29 15.38
C GLN A 132 1.22 8.81 14.70
N GLY A 133 0.12 8.82 15.46
CA GLY A 133 -0.87 9.90 15.39
C GLY A 133 -2.09 9.73 14.49
N ASP A 134 -2.14 8.77 13.58
CA ASP A 134 -3.19 8.83 12.54
C ASP A 134 -4.26 7.73 12.58
N ARG A 135 -3.99 6.52 13.09
CA ARG A 135 -4.99 5.43 13.23
C ARG A 135 -4.61 4.42 14.33
N LEU A 136 -5.03 4.67 15.57
CA LEU A 136 -4.81 3.75 16.70
C LEU A 136 -5.49 2.39 16.49
N PHE A 137 -6.70 2.42 15.93
CA PHE A 137 -7.45 1.24 15.50
C PHE A 137 -7.77 1.38 14.01
N ASP A 138 -7.64 0.29 13.25
CA ASP A 138 -7.89 0.27 11.80
C ASP A 138 -8.66 -0.98 11.39
N HIS A 139 -9.50 -0.82 10.36
CA HIS A 139 -10.09 -1.94 9.63
C HIS A 139 -9.24 -2.15 8.38
N ASN A 140 -8.60 -3.31 8.25
CA ASN A 140 -7.67 -3.60 7.16
C ASN A 140 -7.64 -5.11 6.91
N ASP A 141 -8.52 -5.57 6.01
CA ASP A 141 -8.69 -6.99 5.74
C ASP A 141 -7.44 -7.60 5.10
N ALA A 142 -6.79 -6.90 4.17
CA ALA A 142 -5.58 -7.37 3.50
C ALA A 142 -4.45 -7.67 4.49
N LEU A 143 -4.21 -6.76 5.45
CA LEU A 143 -3.18 -6.97 6.48
C LEU A 143 -3.54 -8.14 7.41
N ILE A 144 -4.80 -8.22 7.84
CA ILE A 144 -5.24 -9.31 8.72
C ILE A 144 -5.11 -10.66 8.00
N GLU A 145 -5.51 -10.75 6.73
CA GLU A 145 -5.38 -11.97 5.92
C GLU A 145 -3.92 -12.37 5.71
N GLU A 146 -3.05 -11.42 5.39
CA GLU A 146 -1.61 -11.63 5.24
C GLU A 146 -1.00 -12.20 6.52
N GLU A 147 -1.24 -11.55 7.66
CA GLU A 147 -0.66 -11.94 8.95
C GLU A 147 -1.26 -13.23 9.51
N PHE A 148 -2.56 -13.47 9.32
CA PHE A 148 -3.18 -14.74 9.73
C PHE A 148 -2.60 -15.91 8.92
N LYS A 149 -2.40 -15.71 7.61
CA LYS A 149 -1.78 -16.71 6.75
C LYS A 149 -0.32 -16.95 7.14
N LYS A 150 0.44 -15.88 7.35
CA LYS A 150 1.86 -15.94 7.76
C LYS A 150 2.04 -16.66 9.09
N ALA A 151 1.16 -16.41 10.06
CA ALA A 151 1.18 -17.07 11.36
C ALA A 151 0.46 -18.44 11.39
N GLU A 152 -0.05 -18.92 10.24
CA GLU A 152 -0.81 -20.16 10.09
C GLU A 152 -1.99 -20.29 11.08
N ILE A 153 -2.74 -19.20 11.27
CA ILE A 153 -3.87 -19.16 12.19
C ILE A 153 -5.03 -19.99 11.62
N ALA A 154 -5.63 -20.85 12.45
CA ALA A 154 -6.73 -21.73 12.06
C ALA A 154 -8.08 -21.02 11.85
N LEU A 155 -8.13 -19.70 12.04
CA LEU A 155 -9.33 -18.91 11.86
C LEU A 155 -9.38 -18.32 10.45
N ASP A 156 -10.58 -18.32 9.88
CA ASP A 156 -10.89 -17.57 8.67
C ASP A 156 -11.27 -16.13 9.06
N PRO A 157 -10.39 -15.13 8.83
CA PRO A 157 -10.64 -13.76 9.26
C PRO A 157 -11.84 -13.11 8.55
N SER A 158 -12.27 -13.62 7.39
CA SER A 158 -13.45 -13.11 6.68
C SER A 158 -14.76 -13.38 7.45
N LYS A 159 -14.76 -14.39 8.32
CA LYS A 159 -15.92 -14.80 9.13
C LYS A 159 -15.97 -14.12 10.50
N ILE A 160 -14.97 -13.32 10.84
CA ILE A 160 -14.86 -12.65 12.13
C ILE A 160 -15.24 -11.18 11.93
N PRO A 161 -16.26 -10.66 12.64
CA PRO A 161 -16.64 -9.26 12.53
C PRO A 161 -15.55 -8.36 13.14
N TYR A 162 -15.44 -7.12 12.65
CA TYR A 162 -14.58 -6.14 13.30
C TYR A 162 -15.09 -5.77 14.71
N CYS A 163 -14.17 -5.49 15.62
CA CYS A 163 -14.54 -4.90 16.91
C CYS A 163 -15.07 -3.49 16.68
N GLU A 164 -16.18 -3.15 17.33
CA GLU A 164 -16.62 -1.75 17.38
C GLU A 164 -15.60 -0.94 18.17
N VAL A 165 -15.23 0.25 17.70
CA VAL A 165 -14.26 1.12 18.38
C VAL A 165 -14.98 2.31 18.97
N LEU A 166 -14.56 2.67 20.17
CA LEU A 166 -15.09 3.78 20.95
C LEU A 166 -14.08 4.92 20.98
N LYS A 167 -14.61 6.14 20.94
CA LYS A 167 -13.89 7.33 21.36
C LYS A 167 -13.92 7.44 22.87
N THR A 168 -13.14 8.38 23.38
CA THR A 168 -13.01 8.61 24.82
C THR A 168 -14.28 9.11 25.50
N ASP A 169 -15.18 9.74 24.76
CA ASP A 169 -16.53 10.12 25.22
C ASP A 169 -17.55 8.96 25.18
N GLY A 170 -17.11 7.74 24.84
CA GLY A 170 -17.95 6.55 24.71
C GLY A 170 -18.75 6.50 23.41
N SER A 171 -18.66 7.51 22.55
CA SER A 171 -19.30 7.47 21.23
C SER A 171 -18.59 6.53 20.28
N LYS A 172 -19.35 5.88 19.40
CA LYS A 172 -18.81 4.94 18.42
C LYS A 172 -18.00 5.69 17.36
N VAL A 173 -16.80 5.21 17.09
CA VAL A 173 -16.05 5.62 15.91
C VAL A 173 -16.77 5.03 14.71
N SER A 174 -17.33 5.90 13.87
CA SER A 174 -17.77 5.47 12.55
C SER A 174 -16.52 5.18 11.72
N PHE A 175 -16.18 3.90 11.63
CA PHE A 175 -15.52 3.41 10.43
C PHE A 175 -16.64 3.36 9.39
N ALA A 176 -16.86 4.46 8.68
CA ALA A 176 -17.28 4.29 7.29
C ALA A 176 -16.33 3.23 6.75
N ASN A 177 -16.86 2.12 6.21
CA ASN A 177 -16.04 1.03 5.70
C ASN A 177 -15.14 1.62 4.60
N ARG A 178 -13.99 2.17 5.00
CA ARG A 178 -13.14 3.02 4.16
C ARG A 178 -12.58 2.16 3.06
N ASP A 179 -12.37 0.89 3.35
CA ASP A 179 -11.95 -0.11 2.39
C ASP A 179 -13.04 -0.33 1.34
N SER A 180 -14.30 -0.53 1.75
CA SER A 180 -15.41 -0.54 0.78
C SER A 180 -15.59 0.80 0.07
N LEU A 181 -15.39 1.94 0.74
CA LEU A 181 -15.50 3.24 0.09
C LEU A 181 -14.38 3.45 -0.95
N LEU A 182 -13.15 3.04 -0.64
CA LEU A 182 -12.02 3.11 -1.56
C LEU A 182 -12.22 2.12 -2.72
N ALA A 183 -12.73 0.92 -2.45
CA ALA A 183 -13.08 -0.06 -3.47
C ALA A 183 -14.21 0.45 -4.38
N GLU A 184 -15.27 1.02 -3.82
CA GLU A 184 -16.36 1.63 -4.59
C GLU A 184 -15.88 2.87 -5.36
N ASN A 185 -15.01 3.71 -4.78
CA ASN A 185 -14.40 4.84 -5.49
C ASN A 185 -13.53 4.38 -6.66
N TYR A 186 -12.76 3.31 -6.48
CA TYR A 186 -11.94 2.74 -7.54
C TYR A 186 -12.82 2.13 -8.64
N LYS A 187 -13.86 1.36 -8.28
CA LYS A 187 -14.85 0.83 -9.22
C LYS A 187 -15.55 1.95 -9.98
N ALA A 188 -15.95 3.03 -9.30
CA ALA A 188 -16.54 4.20 -9.92
C ALA A 188 -15.56 4.91 -10.86
N ALA A 189 -14.26 4.94 -10.54
CA ALA A 189 -13.22 5.46 -11.43
C ALA A 189 -13.08 4.62 -12.70
N VAL A 190 -13.12 3.28 -12.59
CA VAL A 190 -13.09 2.38 -13.77
C VAL A 190 -14.31 2.61 -14.65
N GLU A 191 -15.51 2.67 -14.08
CA GLU A 191 -16.74 2.95 -14.83
C GLU A 191 -16.76 4.38 -15.43
N ALA A 192 -16.22 5.38 -14.73
CA ALA A 192 -16.09 6.74 -15.25
C ALA A 192 -15.12 6.79 -16.44
N ALA A 193 -13.94 6.18 -16.31
CA ALA A 193 -12.94 6.13 -17.39
C ALA A 193 -13.48 5.39 -18.62
N LYS A 194 -14.25 4.30 -18.43
CA LYS A 194 -14.92 3.56 -19.49
C LYS A 194 -15.92 4.42 -20.27
N ASN A 195 -16.63 5.31 -19.58
CA ASN A 195 -17.63 6.20 -20.16
C ASN A 195 -17.08 7.62 -20.48
N GLY A 196 -15.76 7.82 -20.38
CA GLY A 196 -15.11 9.10 -20.67
C GLY A 196 -15.34 9.57 -22.11
N SER A 197 -15.34 10.89 -22.30
CA SER A 197 -15.70 11.56 -23.56
C SER A 197 -14.66 12.60 -23.98
N CYS A 198 -14.90 13.28 -25.12
CA CYS A 198 -14.06 14.39 -25.57
C CYS A 198 -14.02 15.58 -24.57
N GLU A 199 -14.99 15.71 -23.66
CA GLU A 199 -14.96 16.75 -22.60
C GLU A 199 -13.90 16.47 -21.52
N ASP A 200 -13.42 15.22 -21.45
CA ASP A 200 -12.40 14.79 -20.51
C ASP A 200 -10.98 15.00 -21.07
N ILE A 201 -10.83 15.52 -22.28
CA ILE A 201 -9.52 15.87 -22.83
C ILE A 201 -8.88 16.94 -21.95
N ARG A 202 -7.61 16.74 -21.62
CA ARG A 202 -6.78 17.62 -20.80
C ARG A 202 -5.46 17.89 -21.50
N PRO A 203 -4.77 19.01 -21.19
CA PRO A 203 -3.42 19.24 -21.67
C PRO A 203 -2.49 18.09 -21.27
N LEU A 204 -1.74 17.55 -22.24
CA LEU A 204 -0.80 16.46 -22.03
C LEU A 204 0.64 16.95 -22.14
N VAL A 205 1.53 16.30 -21.39
CA VAL A 205 2.97 16.45 -21.57
C VAL A 205 3.36 15.88 -22.92
N SER A 206 3.92 16.74 -23.77
CA SER A 206 4.63 16.34 -24.98
C SER A 206 6.09 16.01 -24.64
N LEU A 207 6.62 14.96 -25.28
CA LEU A 207 8.05 14.60 -25.30
C LEU A 207 8.77 15.20 -26.50
N ASP A 208 8.48 16.47 -26.80
CA ASP A 208 9.34 17.29 -27.64
C ASP A 208 10.45 17.96 -26.79
N THR A 209 11.53 18.38 -27.45
CA THR A 209 12.72 18.94 -26.77
C THR A 209 12.51 20.35 -26.20
N ASN A 210 11.35 20.96 -26.42
CA ASN A 210 10.97 22.27 -25.88
C ASN A 210 10.06 22.18 -24.65
N SER A 211 9.49 21.01 -24.36
CA SER A 211 8.66 20.76 -23.18
C SER A 211 9.41 21.07 -21.88
N ASP A 212 8.84 21.97 -21.08
CA ASP A 212 9.37 22.31 -19.75
C ASP A 212 9.00 21.25 -18.70
N LYS A 213 8.11 20.32 -19.04
CA LYS A 213 7.56 19.27 -18.18
C LYS A 213 8.38 17.98 -18.17
N VAL A 214 9.50 17.90 -18.89
CA VAL A 214 10.42 16.73 -18.88
C VAL A 214 11.89 17.15 -18.81
N THR A 215 12.72 16.33 -18.17
CA THR A 215 14.19 16.47 -18.18
C THR A 215 14.78 15.68 -19.34
N TRP A 216 15.63 16.33 -20.14
CA TRP A 216 16.39 15.70 -21.22
C TRP A 216 17.85 15.48 -20.81
N ASN A 217 18.49 14.43 -21.35
CA ASN A 217 19.93 14.26 -21.25
C ASN A 217 20.69 15.35 -22.03
N ALA A 218 22.02 15.36 -21.93
CA ALA A 218 22.86 16.37 -22.55
C ALA A 218 22.70 16.42 -24.08
N GLU A 219 22.51 15.26 -24.70
CA GLU A 219 22.33 15.08 -26.15
C GLU A 219 20.90 15.40 -26.63
N LYS A 220 19.95 15.56 -25.70
CA LYS A 220 18.51 15.79 -25.98
C LYS A 220 17.85 14.71 -26.83
N ASP A 221 18.28 13.47 -26.71
CA ASP A 221 17.70 12.31 -27.40
C ASP A 221 16.98 11.34 -26.45
N LYS A 222 17.19 11.48 -25.13
CA LYS A 222 16.51 10.68 -24.09
C LYS A 222 15.85 11.56 -23.03
N ALA A 223 14.61 11.23 -22.72
CA ALA A 223 13.82 11.83 -21.67
C ALA A 223 13.97 11.05 -20.35
N LEU A 224 13.94 11.75 -19.21
CA LEU A 224 13.93 11.16 -17.89
C LEU A 224 12.51 10.76 -17.50
N MET A 225 12.27 9.46 -17.38
CA MET A 225 10.95 8.89 -17.12
C MET A 225 10.95 8.10 -15.81
N ILE A 226 9.83 8.07 -15.09
CA ILE A 226 9.68 7.43 -13.78
C ILE A 226 8.74 6.22 -13.91
N ALA A 227 9.15 5.04 -13.46
CA ALA A 227 8.28 3.87 -13.29
C ALA A 227 8.09 3.54 -11.81
N ALA A 228 6.89 3.11 -11.41
CA ALA A 228 6.59 2.56 -10.09
C ALA A 228 6.53 1.03 -10.16
N HIS A 229 7.14 0.32 -9.21
CA HIS A 229 7.20 -1.16 -9.22
C HIS A 229 7.52 -1.75 -7.82
N SER A 230 7.58 -3.08 -7.73
CA SER A 230 7.97 -3.84 -6.53
C SER A 230 9.25 -4.67 -6.68
N THR A 231 9.91 -4.63 -7.84
CA THR A 231 11.09 -5.47 -8.17
C THR A 231 12.39 -4.66 -8.32
N PRO A 232 12.94 -4.06 -7.24
CA PRO A 232 14.12 -3.18 -7.33
C PRO A 232 15.39 -3.88 -7.82
N ASP A 233 15.55 -5.17 -7.53
CA ASP A 233 16.75 -5.93 -7.87
C ASP A 233 16.97 -6.08 -9.39
N GLN A 234 15.95 -5.78 -10.21
CA GLN A 234 16.06 -5.76 -11.67
C GLN A 234 16.74 -4.49 -12.21
N PHE A 235 16.86 -3.43 -11.40
CA PHE A 235 17.25 -2.10 -11.86
C PHE A 235 18.51 -1.59 -11.17
N GLU A 236 19.66 -1.95 -11.73
CA GLU A 236 20.98 -1.48 -11.27
C GLU A 236 21.29 -0.07 -11.77
N ASN A 237 21.67 0.83 -10.86
CA ASN A 237 21.96 2.23 -11.19
C ASN A 237 23.09 2.38 -12.23
N GLY A 238 22.83 3.14 -13.30
CA GLY A 238 23.77 3.38 -14.39
C GLY A 238 23.82 2.26 -15.43
N ALA A 239 23.17 1.12 -15.19
CA ALA A 239 23.19 -0.02 -16.10
C ALA A 239 22.14 0.12 -17.23
N PRO A 240 22.40 -0.45 -18.42
CA PRO A 240 21.36 -0.68 -19.40
C PRO A 240 20.37 -1.73 -18.90
N TYR A 241 19.11 -1.62 -19.31
CA TYR A 241 18.05 -2.58 -19.04
C TYR A 241 17.21 -2.80 -20.30
N THR A 242 16.96 -4.06 -20.63
CA THR A 242 16.03 -4.46 -21.69
C THR A 242 14.64 -4.61 -21.09
N VAL A 243 13.68 -3.84 -21.58
CA VAL A 243 12.29 -3.92 -21.13
C VAL A 243 11.70 -5.28 -21.50
N THR A 244 11.30 -6.08 -20.51
CA THR A 244 10.78 -7.45 -20.73
C THR A 244 9.27 -7.51 -20.96
N LYS A 245 8.56 -6.40 -20.75
CA LYS A 245 7.14 -6.20 -21.00
C LYS A 245 6.87 -4.71 -21.01
N ASP A 246 5.90 -4.23 -21.80
CA ASP A 246 5.47 -2.84 -21.82
C ASP A 246 5.44 -2.22 -20.40
N MET A 247 6.27 -1.19 -20.20
CA MET A 247 6.51 -0.58 -18.90
C MET A 247 5.88 0.82 -18.89
N ARG A 248 4.92 1.04 -17.99
CA ARG A 248 4.29 2.35 -17.81
C ARG A 248 5.24 3.32 -17.10
N VAL A 249 5.40 4.50 -17.68
CA VAL A 249 6.28 5.54 -17.17
C VAL A 249 5.64 6.92 -17.24
N PHE A 250 6.16 7.83 -16.42
CA PHE A 250 5.65 9.20 -16.22
C PHE A 250 6.78 10.22 -16.31
N SER A 251 6.46 11.44 -16.72
CA SER A 251 7.48 12.50 -16.82
C SER A 251 7.99 12.97 -15.46
N ASP A 252 9.29 13.17 -15.31
CA ASP A 252 9.90 13.48 -14.03
C ASP A 252 9.53 14.86 -13.47
N LYS A 253 9.31 15.86 -14.32
CA LYS A 253 8.98 17.23 -13.87
C LYS A 253 7.48 17.44 -13.71
N GLU A 254 6.64 16.78 -14.52
CA GLU A 254 5.19 16.75 -14.28
C GLU A 254 4.86 16.12 -12.93
N PHE A 255 5.53 15.00 -12.61
CA PHE A 255 5.40 14.36 -11.31
C PHE A 255 5.83 15.32 -10.17
N LEU A 256 6.94 16.05 -10.36
CA LEU A 256 7.42 17.04 -9.39
C LEU A 256 6.42 18.20 -9.20
N GLU A 257 5.86 18.72 -10.28
CA GLU A 257 4.85 19.78 -10.24
C GLU A 257 3.60 19.32 -9.50
N TRP A 258 3.08 18.15 -9.85
CA TRP A 258 1.97 17.54 -9.14
C TRP A 258 2.28 17.40 -7.65
N TYR A 259 3.50 16.95 -7.29
CA TYR A 259 3.90 16.80 -5.90
C TYR A 259 3.88 18.14 -5.16
N LYS A 260 4.44 19.19 -5.77
CA LYS A 260 4.45 20.54 -5.19
C LYS A 260 3.04 21.09 -4.95
N MET A 261 2.09 20.78 -5.84
CA MET A 261 0.70 21.23 -5.73
C MET A 261 -0.13 20.39 -4.74
N ASN A 262 0.16 19.10 -4.57
CA ASN A 262 -0.74 18.15 -3.91
C ASN A 262 -0.18 17.52 -2.62
N SER A 263 1.08 17.78 -2.25
CA SER A 263 1.73 17.14 -1.08
C SER A 263 1.19 17.60 0.28
N LYS A 264 0.57 18.78 0.36
CA LYS A 264 0.11 19.36 1.62
C LYS A 264 -0.99 18.48 2.26
N GLY A 265 -0.70 17.96 3.45
CA GLY A 265 -1.67 17.15 4.22
C GLY A 265 -1.73 15.68 3.82
N VAL A 266 -0.87 15.22 2.89
CA VAL A 266 -0.78 13.80 2.55
C VAL A 266 -0.12 13.04 3.70
N ARG A 267 -0.90 12.18 4.37
CA ARG A 267 -0.45 11.32 5.47
C ARG A 267 -0.10 9.90 5.01
N ASN A 268 -0.76 9.42 3.96
CA ASN A 268 -0.57 8.08 3.40
C ASN A 268 -0.07 8.18 1.95
N TRP A 269 1.25 8.30 1.79
CA TRP A 269 1.90 8.38 0.49
C TRP A 269 1.71 7.13 -0.39
N PRO A 270 1.81 5.89 0.14
CA PRO A 270 1.52 4.70 -0.67
C PRO A 270 0.14 4.73 -1.33
N LEU A 271 -0.91 5.01 -0.55
CA LEU A 271 -2.26 5.12 -1.11
C LEU A 271 -2.39 6.29 -2.09
N ARG A 272 -1.84 7.46 -1.74
CA ARG A 272 -1.98 8.66 -2.58
C ARG A 272 -1.27 8.52 -3.93
N LEU A 273 -0.13 7.84 -3.98
CA LEU A 273 0.59 7.57 -5.21
C LEU A 273 -0.15 6.51 -6.07
N ARG A 274 -0.72 5.47 -5.46
CA ARG A 274 -1.61 4.55 -6.21
C ARG A 274 -2.80 5.28 -6.82
N GLN A 275 -3.43 6.16 -6.05
CA GLN A 275 -4.51 7.03 -6.51
C GLN A 275 -4.10 7.87 -7.72
N LEU A 276 -2.99 8.60 -7.61
CA LEU A 276 -2.43 9.41 -8.69
C LEU A 276 -2.22 8.61 -9.98
N LEU A 277 -1.62 7.43 -9.84
CA LEU A 277 -1.23 6.59 -10.97
C LEU A 277 -2.38 5.71 -11.50
N GLY A 278 -3.61 5.88 -10.99
CA GLY A 278 -4.76 5.07 -11.38
C GLY A 278 -4.67 3.60 -10.94
N LEU A 279 -3.76 3.26 -10.03
CA LEU A 279 -3.52 1.88 -9.58
C LEU A 279 -4.56 1.45 -8.53
N PRO A 280 -4.88 0.16 -8.44
CA PRO A 280 -5.72 -0.36 -7.37
C PRO A 280 -5.04 -0.14 -6.01
N ARG A 281 -5.85 -0.07 -4.94
CA ARG A 281 -5.36 0.24 -3.58
C ARG A 281 -4.32 -0.77 -3.09
N GLU A 282 -4.48 -2.02 -3.49
CA GLU A 282 -3.71 -3.18 -3.08
C GLU A 282 -2.43 -3.34 -3.92
N GLU A 283 -2.25 -2.54 -4.98
CA GLU A 283 -1.08 -2.62 -5.87
C GLU A 283 0.22 -2.48 -5.09
N ASN A 284 1.15 -3.42 -5.26
CA ASN A 284 2.38 -3.38 -4.49
C ASN A 284 3.41 -2.47 -5.18
N ILE A 285 3.38 -1.17 -4.85
CA ILE A 285 4.42 -0.21 -5.23
C ILE A 285 5.36 0.03 -4.05
N THR A 286 6.61 -0.43 -4.17
CA THR A 286 7.63 -0.25 -3.12
C THR A 286 8.77 0.66 -3.57
N HIS A 287 8.99 0.77 -4.88
CA HIS A 287 10.11 1.50 -5.47
C HIS A 287 9.67 2.33 -6.68
N PHE A 288 10.46 3.37 -6.95
CA PHE A 288 10.39 4.19 -8.13
C PHE A 288 11.77 4.20 -8.79
N THR A 289 11.81 3.83 -10.06
CA THR A 289 13.03 3.87 -10.87
C THR A 289 12.91 4.93 -11.94
N MET A 290 13.96 5.74 -12.07
CA MET A 290 14.08 6.71 -13.15
C MET A 290 14.95 6.17 -14.26
N PHE A 291 14.49 6.31 -15.49
CA PHE A 291 15.13 5.79 -16.70
C PHE A 291 15.39 6.92 -17.69
N TRP A 292 16.52 6.85 -18.40
CA TRP A 292 16.70 7.57 -19.66
C TRP A 292 16.11 6.74 -20.79
N VAL A 293 15.09 7.28 -21.46
CA VAL A 293 14.33 6.59 -22.50
C VAL A 293 14.25 7.45 -23.76
N SER A 294 14.50 6.84 -24.92
CA SER A 294 14.28 7.49 -26.21
C SER A 294 12.79 7.63 -26.49
N PRO A 295 12.27 8.80 -26.89
CA PRO A 295 10.87 8.96 -27.30
C PRO A 295 10.42 7.98 -28.38
N LYS A 296 11.33 7.51 -29.25
CA LYS A 296 11.02 6.54 -30.31
C LYS A 296 10.68 5.14 -29.78
N ASP A 297 11.07 4.86 -28.54
CA ASP A 297 10.81 3.58 -27.87
C ASP A 297 9.54 3.64 -27.01
N MET A 298 8.89 4.81 -26.97
CA MET A 298 7.68 5.05 -26.21
C MET A 298 6.48 5.25 -27.10
N ILE A 299 5.32 4.83 -26.60
CA ILE A 299 4.01 5.21 -27.13
C ILE A 299 3.17 5.81 -26.02
N ARG A 300 2.19 6.62 -26.41
CA ARG A 300 1.13 7.04 -25.52
C ARG A 300 0.00 6.01 -25.56
N PRO A 301 -0.45 5.45 -24.43
CA PRO A 301 -1.57 4.50 -24.39
C PRO A 301 -2.91 5.24 -24.58
N ALA A 302 -3.16 5.77 -25.77
CA ALA A 302 -4.30 6.64 -26.07
C ALA A 302 -4.70 6.57 -27.55
N TYR A 303 -5.77 7.27 -27.93
CA TYR A 303 -6.20 7.37 -29.33
C TYR A 303 -5.13 7.99 -30.24
N ILE A 304 -4.36 8.95 -29.74
CA ILE A 304 -3.17 9.48 -30.40
C ILE A 304 -1.93 8.91 -29.68
N PRO A 305 -1.19 7.97 -30.30
CA PRO A 305 -0.07 7.31 -29.64
C PRO A 305 1.24 8.11 -29.70
N ASP A 306 1.27 9.20 -30.48
CA ASP A 306 2.45 10.04 -30.64
C ASP A 306 2.78 10.76 -29.32
N VAL A 307 3.94 10.43 -28.76
CA VAL A 307 4.43 11.01 -27.50
C VAL A 307 4.91 12.45 -27.65
N THR A 308 5.15 12.91 -28.87
CA THR A 308 5.57 14.29 -29.20
C THR A 308 4.41 15.23 -29.47
N SER A 309 3.18 14.72 -29.40
CA SER A 309 1.95 15.51 -29.47
C SER A 309 1.38 15.78 -28.09
N SER A 310 0.94 17.02 -27.86
CA SER A 310 0.07 17.40 -26.74
C SER A 310 -1.42 17.30 -27.08
N GLU A 311 -1.75 17.15 -28.36
CA GLU A 311 -3.14 17.02 -28.84
C GLU A 311 -3.67 15.61 -28.59
N MET A 312 -4.98 15.50 -28.36
CA MET A 312 -5.68 14.24 -28.14
C MET A 312 -7.05 14.26 -28.81
N THR A 313 -7.49 13.09 -29.26
CA THR A 313 -8.87 12.84 -29.72
C THR A 313 -9.54 11.83 -28.79
N CYS A 314 -10.87 11.78 -28.78
CA CYS A 314 -11.61 10.76 -28.03
C CYS A 314 -12.07 9.57 -28.90
N ARG A 315 -11.54 9.46 -30.11
CA ARG A 315 -11.78 8.35 -31.06
C ARG A 315 -10.64 8.27 -32.07
N PHE A 316 -10.50 7.12 -32.73
CA PHE A 316 -9.62 6.99 -33.89
C PHE A 316 -10.14 7.84 -35.06
N ASN A 317 -9.23 8.44 -35.82
CA ASN A 317 -9.59 9.27 -36.97
C ASN A 317 -10.16 8.43 -38.12
N GLU A 318 -9.55 7.28 -38.38
CA GLU A 318 -10.05 6.28 -39.32
C GLU A 318 -10.85 5.23 -38.56
N GLU A 319 -12.10 5.00 -38.94
CA GLU A 319 -12.99 3.99 -38.35
C GLU A 319 -12.94 2.66 -39.13
N ASP A 320 -12.58 2.68 -40.41
CA ASP A 320 -12.44 1.49 -41.26
C ASP A 320 -11.04 0.87 -41.15
N ASP A 321 -10.96 -0.36 -40.62
CA ASP A 321 -9.71 -1.13 -40.50
C ASP A 321 -8.97 -1.31 -41.82
N SER A 322 -9.69 -1.35 -42.95
CA SER A 322 -9.10 -1.57 -44.27
C SER A 322 -8.25 -0.39 -44.76
N GLN A 323 -8.40 0.79 -44.14
CA GLN A 323 -7.65 2.01 -44.46
C GLN A 323 -6.37 2.16 -43.62
N LEU A 324 -6.14 1.28 -42.65
CA LEU A 324 -5.00 1.38 -41.75
C LEU A 324 -3.74 0.77 -42.36
N ASP A 325 -2.61 1.42 -42.11
CA ASP A 325 -1.32 0.78 -42.31
C ASP A 325 -1.02 -0.24 -41.19
N SER A 326 0.12 -0.91 -41.28
CA SER A 326 0.51 -1.93 -40.29
C SER A 326 0.64 -1.38 -38.87
N LEU A 327 1.02 -0.09 -38.72
CA LEU A 327 1.14 0.55 -37.41
C LEU A 327 -0.25 0.85 -36.82
N GLY A 328 -1.18 1.34 -37.65
CA GLY A 328 -2.57 1.56 -37.29
C GLY A 328 -3.29 0.27 -36.90
N MET A 329 -3.09 -0.81 -37.66
CA MET A 329 -3.61 -2.14 -37.32
C MET A 329 -3.04 -2.66 -35.99
N TRP A 330 -1.72 -2.53 -35.78
CA TRP A 330 -1.10 -2.91 -34.51
C TRP A 330 -1.68 -2.12 -33.33
N LEU A 331 -1.80 -0.80 -33.49
CA LEU A 331 -2.35 0.08 -32.46
C LEU A 331 -3.77 -0.31 -32.08
N ARG A 332 -4.64 -0.60 -33.07
CA ARG A 332 -6.01 -1.04 -32.81
C ARG A 332 -6.07 -2.36 -32.04
N ASN A 333 -5.31 -3.36 -32.48
CA ASN A 333 -5.24 -4.65 -31.78
C ASN A 333 -4.75 -4.47 -30.33
N TRP A 334 -3.71 -3.66 -30.14
CA TRP A 334 -3.20 -3.32 -28.80
C TRP A 334 -4.25 -2.59 -27.95
N PHE A 335 -4.99 -1.64 -28.55
CA PHE A 335 -6.03 -0.86 -27.89
C PHE A 335 -7.20 -1.75 -27.45
N ASP A 336 -7.69 -2.66 -28.31
CA ASP A 336 -8.80 -3.56 -27.99
C ASP A 336 -8.43 -4.57 -26.89
N ASN A 337 -7.20 -5.07 -26.92
CA ASN A 337 -6.66 -5.94 -25.86
C ASN A 337 -6.58 -5.19 -24.52
N THR A 338 -6.07 -3.96 -24.54
CA THR A 338 -5.96 -3.09 -23.35
C THR A 338 -7.33 -2.70 -22.82
N TRP A 339 -8.29 -2.40 -23.70
CA TRP A 339 -9.69 -2.14 -23.35
C TRP A 339 -10.31 -3.33 -22.62
N SER A 340 -10.18 -4.52 -23.20
CA SER A 340 -10.69 -5.76 -22.60
C SER A 340 -10.07 -6.01 -21.23
N ALA A 341 -8.74 -5.89 -21.11
CA ALA A 341 -8.02 -6.07 -19.86
C ALA A 341 -8.40 -5.03 -18.79
N SER A 342 -8.67 -3.79 -19.20
CA SER A 342 -8.99 -2.68 -18.30
C SER A 342 -10.43 -2.71 -17.78
N TYR A 343 -11.38 -3.22 -18.58
CA TYR A 343 -12.81 -3.02 -18.31
C TYR A 343 -13.67 -4.29 -18.19
N LYS A 344 -13.16 -5.47 -18.57
CA LYS A 344 -13.90 -6.74 -18.45
C LYS A 344 -13.43 -7.61 -17.29
N SER A 345 -12.28 -7.32 -16.69
CA SER A 345 -11.73 -8.07 -15.55
C SER A 345 -12.26 -7.50 -14.22
N GLU A 346 -12.50 -8.38 -13.23
CA GLU A 346 -12.67 -7.92 -11.85
C GLU A 346 -11.40 -7.19 -11.39
N GLY A 347 -11.55 -5.99 -10.82
CA GLY A 347 -10.42 -5.18 -10.37
C GLY A 347 -9.70 -4.37 -11.48
N GLY A 348 -10.30 -4.21 -12.66
CA GLY A 348 -9.75 -3.50 -13.84
C GLY A 348 -9.12 -2.12 -13.60
N TYR A 349 -8.52 -1.52 -14.63
CA TYR A 349 -7.74 -0.27 -14.52
C TYR A 349 -8.51 0.91 -15.14
N PRO A 350 -8.62 2.09 -14.48
CA PRO A 350 -9.34 3.25 -14.98
C PRO A 350 -8.57 3.96 -16.12
N TRP A 351 -8.40 3.25 -17.24
CA TRP A 351 -7.63 3.68 -18.39
C TRP A 351 -8.36 4.74 -19.22
N THR A 352 -7.99 6.00 -19.09
CA THR A 352 -8.73 7.10 -19.73
C THR A 352 -8.81 6.98 -21.26
N ARG A 353 -7.82 6.35 -21.91
CA ARG A 353 -7.57 6.37 -23.37
C ARG A 353 -7.26 7.76 -23.91
N LEU A 354 -7.13 8.75 -23.03
CA LEU A 354 -6.88 10.15 -23.35
C LEU A 354 -5.46 10.57 -22.97
N GLY A 355 -4.59 9.62 -22.62
CA GLY A 355 -3.16 9.86 -22.45
C GLY A 355 -2.72 10.30 -21.06
N TYR A 356 -3.61 10.21 -20.06
CA TYR A 356 -3.30 10.51 -18.66
C TYR A 356 -3.91 9.46 -17.71
N THR A 357 -3.33 9.29 -16.53
CA THR A 357 -3.86 8.42 -15.48
C THR A 357 -5.09 9.04 -14.81
N TYR A 358 -6.08 8.22 -14.49
CA TYR A 358 -7.24 8.69 -13.73
C TYR A 358 -6.92 8.76 -12.23
N ASP A 359 -6.78 9.97 -11.67
CA ASP A 359 -6.54 10.19 -10.25
C ASP A 359 -7.83 10.02 -9.44
N TRP A 360 -8.10 8.79 -9.02
CA TRP A 360 -9.30 8.45 -8.25
C TRP A 360 -9.25 8.94 -6.79
N GLY A 361 -8.11 9.48 -6.32
CA GLY A 361 -7.96 10.12 -5.02
C GLY A 361 -8.18 11.64 -5.04
N SER A 362 -8.24 12.26 -6.22
CA SER A 362 -8.49 13.70 -6.35
C SER A 362 -9.93 14.06 -5.95
N SER A 363 -10.10 15.18 -5.26
CA SER A 363 -11.43 15.74 -4.94
C SER A 363 -11.97 16.68 -6.02
N GLY A 364 -11.12 17.09 -6.96
CA GLY A 364 -11.46 17.95 -8.09
C GLY A 364 -11.31 17.21 -9.41
N ASP A 365 -10.54 17.80 -10.33
CA ASP A 365 -10.23 17.18 -11.62
C ASP A 365 -9.54 15.82 -11.42
N LYS A 366 -9.90 14.86 -12.28
CA LYS A 366 -9.45 13.46 -12.21
C LYS A 366 -8.18 13.23 -13.03
N TYR A 367 -7.57 14.30 -13.52
CA TYR A 367 -6.26 14.25 -14.14
C TYR A 367 -5.18 13.87 -13.12
N GLY A 368 -4.48 12.77 -13.39
CA GLY A 368 -3.29 12.36 -12.64
C GLY A 368 -2.02 12.90 -13.28
N LEU A 369 -1.37 12.07 -14.09
CA LEU A 369 -0.17 12.41 -14.87
C LEU A 369 -0.34 11.95 -16.31
N SER A 370 0.31 12.63 -17.24
CA SER A 370 0.48 12.14 -18.60
C SER A 370 1.17 10.77 -18.57
N GLU A 371 0.55 9.76 -19.17
CA GLU A 371 1.07 8.38 -19.17
C GLU A 371 1.72 8.00 -20.50
N PHE A 372 2.76 7.18 -20.39
CA PHE A 372 3.54 6.65 -21.51
C PHE A 372 3.83 5.17 -21.27
N LEU A 373 4.04 4.40 -22.34
CA LEU A 373 4.54 3.04 -22.27
C LEU A 373 5.87 2.96 -23.00
N VAL A 374 6.89 2.47 -22.31
CA VAL A 374 8.12 1.98 -22.96
C VAL A 374 7.83 0.59 -23.49
N ARG A 375 8.00 0.38 -24.79
CA ARG A 375 7.65 -0.89 -25.44
C ARG A 375 8.57 -2.02 -24.99
N GLU A 376 8.03 -3.23 -24.95
CA GLU A 376 8.83 -4.46 -24.83
C GLU A 376 10.05 -4.47 -25.80
N GLU A 377 11.14 -5.08 -25.36
CA GLU A 377 12.45 -5.18 -26.05
C GLU A 377 13.24 -3.87 -26.18
N SER A 378 12.67 -2.73 -25.76
CA SER A 378 13.36 -1.44 -25.78
C SER A 378 14.55 -1.41 -24.82
N GLN A 379 15.61 -0.70 -25.21
CA GLN A 379 16.80 -0.48 -24.38
C GLN A 379 16.69 0.84 -23.62
N VAL A 380 16.71 0.77 -22.30
CA VAL A 380 16.71 1.95 -21.42
C VAL A 380 17.96 1.98 -20.54
N THR A 381 18.28 3.13 -19.97
CA THR A 381 19.37 3.24 -18.99
C THR A 381 18.79 3.63 -17.63
N VAL A 382 19.07 2.84 -16.60
CA VAL A 382 18.65 3.14 -15.24
C VAL A 382 19.44 4.34 -14.73
N GLN A 383 18.77 5.44 -14.38
CA GLN A 383 19.41 6.59 -13.76
C GLN A 383 19.55 6.37 -12.24
N THR A 384 18.45 6.04 -11.56
CA THR A 384 18.46 5.71 -10.13
C THR A 384 17.18 5.01 -9.72
N THR A 385 17.31 4.07 -8.79
CA THR A 385 16.21 3.41 -8.10
C THR A 385 16.07 3.97 -6.68
N LYS A 386 14.85 4.24 -6.23
CA LYS A 386 14.54 4.73 -4.87
C LYS A 386 13.39 3.95 -4.28
N ASP A 387 13.49 3.58 -3.01
CA ASP A 387 12.30 3.14 -2.27
C ASP A 387 11.27 4.27 -2.18
N LEU A 388 10.00 3.94 -1.93
CA LEU A 388 8.90 4.91 -1.92
C LEU A 388 9.15 6.08 -0.96
N LYS A 389 9.71 5.84 0.22
CA LYS A 389 9.97 6.88 1.22
C LYS A 389 11.09 7.81 0.73
N ALA A 390 12.17 7.26 0.20
CA ALA A 390 13.27 8.00 -0.40
C ALA A 390 12.82 8.79 -1.63
N PHE A 391 11.93 8.24 -2.45
CA PHE A 391 11.34 8.90 -3.61
C PHE A 391 10.51 10.13 -3.21
N VAL A 392 9.61 9.97 -2.24
CA VAL A 392 8.77 11.07 -1.71
C VAL A 392 9.64 12.17 -1.11
N ARG A 393 10.68 11.81 -0.36
CA ARG A 393 11.64 12.77 0.19
C ARG A 393 12.39 13.51 -0.92
N TRP A 394 12.89 12.76 -1.90
CA TRP A 394 13.60 13.32 -3.05
C TRP A 394 12.72 14.33 -3.81
N MET A 395 11.43 14.04 -4.02
CA MET A 395 10.51 15.01 -4.63
C MET A 395 10.38 16.31 -3.82
N GLY A 396 10.38 16.23 -2.48
CA GLY A 396 10.35 17.41 -1.61
C GLY A 396 11.65 18.22 -1.61
N ASP A 397 12.80 17.57 -1.80
CA ASP A 397 14.11 18.20 -1.81
C ASP A 397 14.46 18.83 -3.18
N ARG A 398 13.74 18.45 -4.25
CA ARG A 398 13.92 19.01 -5.61
C ARG A 398 13.44 20.46 -5.68
N ARG A 399 14.35 21.35 -6.06
CA ARG A 399 14.07 22.78 -6.28
C ARG A 399 13.27 23.01 -7.55
#